data_AF-A0A7D5QPM7-F1
#
_entry.id   AF-A0A7D5QPM7-F1
#
_cell.length_a   1.000
_cell.length_b   1.000
_cell.length_c   1.000
_cell.angle_alpha   90.00
_cell.angle_beta   90.00
_cell.angle_gamma   90.00
#
_symmetry.space_group_name_H-M   'P 1'
#
loop_
_entity.id
_entity.type
_entity.pdbx_description
1 polymer ?
#
loop_
_entity_poly.entity_id
_entity_poly.type
_entity_poly.pdbx_seq_one_letter_code
_entity_poly.pdbx_strand_id
1 'polypeptide(L)'
;MKKAILILLTILTIAGITAKVTYDKNRTPAIQKSNETTQPTAEPTPTPLPDPRIEIVAGRLAEEGSPLTGKANVFVNCGSDNGIDPYLLVGITAIESSFGKNACGGNAWGWASCKVRHSSLEAGCQSVAEGIATAPAYSRYRQTGRIEDLANSYCPSNSGCQTQKWVAVVQGVITDLQDREFIRAMEDLTKYLPGDKGKEEIQNNLEELKKRLETASGTNKEVIEILIRANERALEKGGRQ
;
A
#
# COMPACT_ATOMS: atom_id res chain seq x y z
N MET A 1 -21.99 -58.81 35.57
CA MET A 1 -20.76 -59.48 35.08
C MET A 1 -19.65 -58.44 34.97
N LYS A 2 -18.56 -58.65 35.71
CA LYS A 2 -17.17 -58.12 35.60
C LYS A 2 -16.99 -56.57 35.57
N LYS A 3 -16.80 -55.91 36.73
CA LYS A 3 -15.52 -55.48 37.40
C LYS A 3 -14.84 -54.30 36.66
N ALA A 4 -14.77 -53.05 37.15
CA ALA A 4 -14.09 -52.47 38.34
C ALA A 4 -12.56 -52.74 38.41
N ILE A 5 -11.79 -51.74 38.87
CA ILE A 5 -10.32 -51.67 39.21
C ILE A 5 -9.49 -50.94 38.12
N LEU A 6 -8.46 -50.10 38.34
CA LEU A 6 -7.86 -49.33 39.45
C LEU A 6 -6.55 -48.73 38.85
N ILE A 7 -6.29 -47.44 39.10
CA ILE A 7 -5.01 -46.70 39.23
C ILE A 7 -3.69 -47.38 38.77
N LEU A 8 -2.88 -46.68 37.96
CA LEU A 8 -1.42 -46.61 38.18
C LEU A 8 -0.79 -45.32 37.65
N LEU A 9 -0.12 -44.60 38.56
CA LEU A 9 0.83 -43.51 38.34
C LEU A 9 2.09 -44.03 37.63
N THR A 10 2.58 -43.30 36.63
CA THR A 10 4.02 -43.26 36.31
C THR A 10 4.47 -41.84 36.02
N ILE A 11 5.31 -41.36 36.94
CA ILE A 11 6.14 -40.18 36.89
C ILE A 11 7.20 -40.37 35.78
N LEU A 12 7.35 -39.42 34.87
CA LEU A 12 8.59 -39.29 34.09
C LEU A 12 9.11 -37.85 34.21
N THR A 13 10.09 -37.72 35.10
CA THR A 13 10.99 -36.58 35.25
C THR A 13 11.84 -36.43 33.99
N ILE A 14 11.80 -35.27 33.33
CA ILE A 14 12.86 -34.87 32.40
C ILE A 14 13.70 -33.80 33.07
N ALA A 15 14.99 -34.14 33.14
CA ALA A 15 16.06 -33.44 33.82
C ALA A 15 16.27 -32.01 33.32
N GLY A 16 16.58 -31.13 34.27
CA GLY A 16 17.04 -29.77 34.00
C GLY A 16 18.38 -29.75 33.29
N ILE A 17 18.46 -28.97 32.23
CA ILE A 17 19.71 -28.52 31.64
C ILE A 17 20.01 -27.14 32.24
N THR A 18 20.81 -27.13 33.31
CA THR A 18 21.47 -25.90 33.78
C THR A 18 22.69 -25.64 32.89
N ALA A 19 22.55 -24.75 31.91
CA ALA A 19 23.71 -24.19 31.23
C ALA A 19 24.40 -23.20 32.17
N LYS A 20 25.58 -23.56 32.66
CA LYS A 20 26.52 -22.65 33.31
C LYS A 20 27.03 -21.67 32.25
N VAL A 21 26.62 -20.41 32.33
CA VAL A 21 27.28 -19.30 31.64
C VAL A 21 28.51 -18.93 32.46
N THR A 22 29.68 -19.43 32.06
CA THR A 22 30.97 -18.92 32.51
C THR A 22 31.25 -17.61 31.79
N TYR A 23 31.24 -16.53 32.57
CA TYR A 23 31.65 -15.18 32.18
C TYR A 23 33.17 -15.12 32.08
N ASP A 24 33.70 -15.12 30.87
CA ASP A 24 35.14 -14.96 30.63
C ASP A 24 35.51 -13.47 30.52
N LYS A 25 36.09 -12.97 31.60
CA LYS A 25 36.62 -11.61 31.73
C LYS A 25 38.10 -11.65 31.40
N ASN A 26 38.44 -11.44 30.12
CA ASN A 26 39.65 -10.75 29.63
C ASN A 26 39.90 -11.10 28.16
N ARG A 27 39.50 -10.20 27.25
CA ARG A 27 40.06 -10.21 25.90
C ARG A 27 40.26 -8.79 25.39
N THR A 28 41.48 -8.32 25.52
CA THR A 28 42.02 -7.14 24.83
C THR A 28 41.98 -7.40 23.32
N PRO A 29 41.37 -6.52 22.50
CA PRO A 29 41.48 -6.65 21.05
C PRO A 29 42.85 -6.15 20.59
N ALA A 30 43.62 -7.03 19.97
CA ALA A 30 44.77 -6.66 19.17
C ALA A 30 44.29 -5.95 17.89
N ILE A 31 44.85 -4.77 17.61
CA ILE A 31 44.62 -4.02 16.38
C ILE A 31 45.21 -4.83 15.21
N GLN A 32 44.33 -5.38 14.37
CA GLN A 32 44.71 -5.88 13.06
C GLN A 32 44.48 -4.77 12.03
N LYS A 33 45.57 -4.28 11.42
CA LYS A 33 45.53 -3.51 10.19
C LYS A 33 45.10 -4.45 9.06
N SER A 34 43.85 -4.34 8.63
CA SER A 34 43.40 -4.92 7.36
C SER A 34 43.71 -3.94 6.23
N ASN A 35 44.56 -4.37 5.29
CA ASN A 35 44.74 -3.72 4.00
C ASN A 35 43.45 -3.88 3.19
N GLU A 36 42.80 -2.76 2.90
CA GLU A 36 41.58 -2.67 2.11
C GLU A 36 41.96 -2.66 0.62
N THR A 37 41.74 -3.81 -0.03
CA THR A 37 41.82 -3.95 -1.49
C THR A 37 40.56 -3.34 -2.08
N THR A 38 40.73 -2.27 -2.86
CA THR A 38 39.66 -1.56 -3.57
C THR A 38 38.95 -2.50 -4.54
N GLN A 39 37.75 -2.95 -4.16
CA GLN A 39 36.83 -3.67 -5.03
C GLN A 39 36.04 -2.64 -5.85
N PRO A 40 35.73 -2.88 -7.15
CA PRO A 40 35.04 -1.91 -7.99
C PRO A 40 33.64 -1.62 -7.43
N THR A 41 33.38 -0.35 -7.15
CA THR A 41 32.08 0.18 -6.74
C THR A 41 31.05 -0.14 -7.82
N ALA A 42 30.18 -1.12 -7.55
CA ALA A 42 28.96 -1.31 -8.32
C ALA A 42 28.12 -0.03 -8.19
N GLU A 43 27.75 0.52 -9.34
CA GLU A 43 26.88 1.69 -9.44
C GLU A 43 25.57 1.41 -8.66
N PRO A 44 25.13 2.33 -7.77
CA PRO A 44 23.96 2.08 -6.96
C PRO A 44 22.75 1.89 -7.87
N THR A 45 22.12 0.72 -7.79
CA THR A 45 20.83 0.48 -8.43
C THR A 45 19.87 1.59 -7.97
N PRO A 46 19.24 2.34 -8.90
CA PRO A 46 18.32 3.40 -8.53
C PRO A 46 17.22 2.82 -7.63
N THR A 47 17.11 3.33 -6.41
CA THR A 47 16.08 2.92 -5.46
C THR A 47 14.72 3.17 -6.12
N PRO A 48 13.77 2.21 -6.09
CA PRO A 48 12.43 2.42 -6.62
C PRO A 48 11.83 3.69 -6.03
N LEU A 49 11.26 4.55 -6.90
CA LEU A 49 10.55 5.72 -6.44
C LEU A 49 9.44 5.29 -5.45
N PRO A 50 9.26 6.01 -4.32
CA PRO A 50 8.15 5.74 -3.41
C PRO A 50 6.83 5.76 -4.17
N ASP A 51 5.94 4.82 -3.85
CA ASP A 51 4.61 4.74 -4.45
C ASP A 51 3.85 6.06 -4.22
N PRO A 52 3.47 6.81 -5.28
CA PRO A 52 2.88 8.14 -5.15
C PRO A 52 1.56 8.12 -4.36
N ARG A 53 0.86 6.99 -4.35
CA ARG A 53 -0.40 6.80 -3.62
C ARG A 53 -0.21 6.97 -2.11
N ILE A 54 0.99 6.67 -1.58
CA ILE A 54 1.29 6.82 -0.15
C ILE A 54 1.21 8.29 0.26
N GLU A 55 1.84 9.18 -0.51
CA GLU A 55 1.83 10.62 -0.21
C GLU A 55 0.44 11.23 -0.40
N ILE A 56 -0.30 10.77 -1.42
CA ILE A 56 -1.68 11.21 -1.68
C ILE A 56 -2.60 10.83 -0.51
N VAL A 57 -2.54 9.57 -0.05
CA VAL A 57 -3.31 9.11 1.11
C VAL A 57 -2.87 9.84 2.39
N ALA A 58 -1.56 10.05 2.60
CA ALA A 58 -1.07 10.78 3.75
C ALA A 58 -1.61 12.21 3.79
N GLY A 59 -1.59 12.91 2.65
CA GLY A 59 -2.13 14.26 2.51
C GLY A 59 -3.61 14.32 2.86
N ARG A 60 -4.42 13.40 2.31
CA ARG A 60 -5.85 13.35 2.63
C ARG A 60 -6.13 13.07 4.10
N LEU A 61 -5.39 12.15 4.71
CA LEU A 61 -5.54 11.86 6.15
C LEU A 61 -5.13 13.07 7.01
N ALA A 62 -4.09 13.81 6.61
CA ALA A 62 -3.65 15.01 7.30
C ALA A 62 -4.69 16.15 7.24
N GLU A 63 -5.29 16.37 6.06
CA GLU A 63 -6.36 17.37 5.85
C GLU A 63 -7.54 17.13 6.80
N GLU A 64 -7.84 15.87 7.08
CA GLU A 64 -8.92 15.45 7.97
C GLU A 64 -8.50 15.45 9.45
N GLY A 65 -7.25 15.78 9.79
CA GLY A 65 -6.72 15.68 11.16
C GLY A 65 -6.78 14.23 11.68
N SER A 66 -6.52 13.26 10.81
CA SER A 66 -6.60 11.83 11.12
C SER A 66 -5.43 11.38 12.00
N PRO A 67 -5.68 10.53 13.02
CA PRO A 67 -4.61 9.84 13.74
C PRO A 67 -3.85 8.81 12.86
N LEU A 68 -4.35 8.53 11.66
CA LEU A 68 -3.80 7.55 10.72
C LEU A 68 -2.84 8.19 9.70
N THR A 69 -2.55 9.50 9.80
CA THR A 69 -1.68 10.22 8.83
C THR A 69 -0.34 9.52 8.59
N GLY A 70 0.32 9.02 9.65
CA GLY A 70 1.57 8.27 9.56
C GLY A 70 1.44 6.81 9.11
N LYS A 71 0.27 6.40 8.64
CA LYS A 71 -0.08 5.02 8.27
C LYS A 71 -0.56 4.88 6.83
N ALA A 72 -0.34 5.89 5.99
CA ALA A 72 -0.75 5.86 4.58
C ALA A 72 -0.21 4.64 3.81
N ASN A 73 1.03 4.22 4.08
CA ASN A 73 1.63 3.03 3.51
C ASN A 73 0.84 1.74 3.83
N VAL A 74 0.19 1.69 5.00
CA VAL A 74 -0.63 0.54 5.39
C VAL A 74 -1.81 0.37 4.43
N PHE A 75 -2.52 1.45 4.12
CA PHE A 75 -3.63 1.43 3.15
C PHE A 75 -3.16 0.97 1.77
N VAL A 76 -2.08 1.57 1.27
CA VAL A 76 -1.51 1.26 -0.06
C VAL A 76 -1.09 -0.21 -0.16
N ASN A 77 -0.37 -0.70 0.84
CA ASN A 77 0.11 -2.08 0.86
C ASN A 77 -1.04 -3.08 0.98
N CYS A 78 -1.97 -2.91 1.93
CA CYS A 78 -3.10 -3.85 2.07
C CYS A 78 -3.95 -3.93 0.80
N GLY A 79 -4.23 -2.79 0.16
CA GLY A 79 -4.98 -2.78 -1.09
C GLY A 79 -4.23 -3.53 -2.19
N SER A 80 -2.96 -3.18 -2.38
CA SER A 80 -2.11 -3.78 -3.41
C SER A 80 -1.89 -5.28 -3.22
N ASP A 81 -1.59 -5.71 -1.99
CA ASP A 81 -1.36 -7.11 -1.62
C ASP A 81 -2.59 -8.00 -1.86
N ASN A 82 -3.79 -7.42 -1.77
CA ASN A 82 -5.07 -8.13 -1.93
C ASN A 82 -5.76 -7.86 -3.28
N GLY A 83 -5.11 -7.12 -4.18
CA GLY A 83 -5.67 -6.80 -5.50
C GLY A 83 -6.96 -5.96 -5.47
N ILE A 84 -7.13 -5.11 -4.46
CA ILE A 84 -8.23 -4.14 -4.35
C ILE A 84 -7.70 -2.71 -4.45
N ASP A 85 -8.54 -1.76 -4.86
CA ASP A 85 -8.17 -0.34 -4.88
C ASP A 85 -7.77 0.12 -3.46
N PRO A 86 -6.54 0.60 -3.23
CA PRO A 86 -6.13 1.07 -1.91
C PRO A 86 -6.95 2.25 -1.37
N TYR A 87 -7.48 3.10 -2.25
CA TYR A 87 -8.31 4.24 -1.88
C TYR A 87 -9.67 3.80 -1.33
N LEU A 88 -10.12 2.58 -1.68
CA LEU A 88 -11.32 1.98 -1.10
C LEU A 88 -11.19 1.92 0.43
N LEU A 89 -10.05 1.45 0.93
CA LEU A 89 -9.81 1.32 2.37
C LEU A 89 -9.83 2.69 3.05
N VAL A 90 -9.35 3.74 2.41
CA VAL A 90 -9.42 5.12 2.93
C VAL A 90 -10.87 5.60 2.98
N GLY A 91 -11.62 5.43 1.90
CA GLY A 91 -13.03 5.79 1.82
C GLY A 91 -13.90 5.11 2.88
N ILE A 92 -13.67 3.82 3.14
CA ILE A 92 -14.37 3.09 4.21
C ILE A 92 -14.05 3.73 5.58
N THR A 93 -12.79 4.07 5.88
CA THR A 93 -12.49 4.72 7.17
C THR A 93 -13.15 6.08 7.34
N ALA A 94 -13.39 6.81 6.25
CA ALA A 94 -14.05 8.12 6.29
C ALA A 94 -15.44 8.02 6.93
N ILE A 95 -16.24 7.02 6.51
CA ILE A 95 -17.60 6.83 7.00
C ILE A 95 -17.66 6.00 8.29
N GLU A 96 -16.79 5.01 8.45
CA GLU A 96 -16.85 4.06 9.58
C GLU A 96 -16.19 4.56 10.85
N SER A 97 -15.21 5.46 10.74
CA SER A 97 -14.46 5.94 11.90
C SER A 97 -14.05 7.41 11.81
N SER A 98 -14.57 8.17 10.86
CA SER A 98 -14.16 9.56 10.61
C SER A 98 -12.64 9.65 10.39
N PHE A 99 -12.14 8.84 9.47
CA PHE A 99 -10.72 8.65 9.19
C PHE A 99 -9.93 8.19 10.42
N GLY A 100 -10.46 7.25 11.19
CA GLY A 100 -9.79 6.65 12.34
C GLY A 100 -9.97 7.37 13.68
N LYS A 101 -10.61 8.54 13.73
CA LYS A 101 -10.88 9.27 14.98
C LYS A 101 -11.73 8.47 15.96
N ASN A 102 -12.64 7.65 15.43
CA ASN A 102 -13.55 6.79 16.19
C ASN A 102 -13.24 5.30 15.98
N ALA A 103 -11.98 4.95 15.65
CA ALA A 103 -11.60 3.56 15.40
C ALA A 103 -11.70 2.68 16.67
N CYS A 104 -12.06 1.41 16.48
CA CYS A 104 -12.31 0.47 17.56
C CYS A 104 -11.20 -0.58 17.69
N GLY A 105 -10.00 -0.15 18.13
CA GLY A 105 -8.88 -1.04 18.44
C GLY A 105 -8.33 -1.81 17.22
N GLY A 106 -7.44 -1.16 16.46
CA GLY A 106 -6.90 -1.71 15.21
C GLY A 106 -7.90 -1.80 14.06
N ASN A 107 -9.19 -1.51 14.31
CA ASN A 107 -10.27 -1.58 13.34
C ASN A 107 -10.78 -0.17 13.02
N ALA A 108 -10.22 0.46 11.98
CA ALA A 108 -10.67 1.76 11.49
C ALA A 108 -11.84 1.65 10.49
N TRP A 109 -12.23 0.44 10.12
CA TRP A 109 -13.19 0.16 9.05
C TRP A 109 -14.54 -0.32 9.58
N GLY A 110 -14.77 -0.31 10.89
CA GLY A 110 -16.03 -0.80 11.46
C GLY A 110 -16.27 -2.29 11.21
N TRP A 111 -15.23 -3.04 10.82
CA TRP A 111 -15.34 -4.43 10.39
C TRP A 111 -16.00 -5.30 11.46
N ALA A 112 -16.94 -6.16 11.04
CA ALA A 112 -17.78 -6.96 11.93
C ALA A 112 -18.48 -6.13 13.03
N SER A 113 -18.87 -4.89 12.71
CA SER A 113 -19.49 -3.93 13.65
C SER A 113 -18.64 -3.70 14.90
N CYS A 114 -17.31 -3.61 14.75
CA CYS A 114 -16.35 -3.48 15.85
C CYS A 114 -16.35 -4.64 16.87
N LYS A 115 -17.03 -5.76 16.60
CA LYS A 115 -17.01 -6.95 17.47
C LYS A 115 -15.66 -7.66 17.42
N VAL A 116 -14.91 -7.45 16.34
CA VAL A 116 -13.54 -7.92 16.19
C VAL A 116 -12.59 -6.74 16.42
N ARG A 117 -11.63 -6.94 17.32
CA ARG A 117 -10.52 -6.02 17.57
C ARG A 117 -9.25 -6.64 17.01
N HIS A 118 -8.39 -5.82 16.43
CA HIS A 118 -7.11 -6.25 15.89
C HIS A 118 -5.98 -5.74 16.77
N SER A 119 -4.88 -6.49 16.79
CA SER A 119 -3.67 -6.14 17.56
C SER A 119 -2.99 -4.87 17.03
N SER A 120 -3.19 -4.55 15.75
CA SER A 120 -2.67 -3.35 15.11
C SER A 120 -3.59 -2.90 13.98
N LEU A 121 -3.34 -1.68 13.46
CA LEU A 121 -4.02 -1.16 12.28
C LEU A 121 -3.72 -2.03 11.05
N GLU A 122 -2.47 -2.46 10.90
CA GLU A 122 -2.00 -3.30 9.80
C GLU A 122 -2.74 -4.64 9.79
N ALA A 123 -2.93 -5.27 10.96
CA ALA A 123 -3.67 -6.52 11.07
C ALA A 123 -5.16 -6.35 10.74
N GLY A 124 -5.78 -5.23 11.15
CA GLY A 124 -7.16 -4.92 10.78
C GLY A 124 -7.30 -4.64 9.29
N CYS A 125 -6.38 -3.85 8.74
CA CYS A 125 -6.32 -3.50 7.33
C CYS A 125 -6.23 -4.74 6.44
N GLN A 126 -5.32 -5.67 6.75
CA GLN A 126 -5.20 -6.92 6.02
C GLN A 126 -6.46 -7.77 6.16
N SER A 127 -7.03 -7.88 7.37
CA SER A 127 -8.27 -8.65 7.56
C SER A 127 -9.45 -8.11 6.75
N VAL A 128 -9.61 -6.79 6.66
CA VAL A 128 -10.66 -6.16 5.85
C VAL A 128 -10.39 -6.36 4.36
N ALA A 129 -9.16 -6.09 3.92
CA ALA A 129 -8.77 -6.19 2.52
C ALA A 129 -8.92 -7.63 2.00
N GLU A 130 -8.41 -8.62 2.73
CA GLU A 130 -8.56 -10.04 2.42
C GLU A 130 -10.04 -10.45 2.41
N GLY A 131 -10.82 -9.97 3.40
CA GLY A 131 -12.25 -10.23 3.46
C GLY A 131 -12.98 -9.75 2.21
N ILE A 132 -12.73 -8.52 1.76
CA ILE A 132 -13.29 -7.98 0.51
C ILE A 132 -12.82 -8.78 -0.70
N ALA A 133 -11.55 -9.15 -0.76
CA ALA A 133 -10.94 -9.88 -1.87
C ALA A 133 -11.41 -11.33 -1.99
N THR A 134 -11.79 -11.99 -0.88
CA THR A 134 -12.01 -13.44 -0.88
C THR A 134 -13.42 -13.86 -0.44
N ALA A 135 -14.05 -13.16 0.50
CA ALA A 135 -15.29 -13.68 1.11
C ALA A 135 -16.44 -13.74 0.09
N PRO A 136 -17.29 -14.79 0.13
CA PRO A 136 -18.40 -14.95 -0.81
C PRO A 136 -19.38 -13.78 -0.82
N ALA A 137 -19.55 -13.11 0.33
CA ALA A 137 -20.42 -11.94 0.49
C ALA A 137 -20.06 -10.79 -0.46
N TYR A 138 -18.81 -10.66 -0.89
CA TYR A 138 -18.35 -9.60 -1.78
C TYR A 138 -18.13 -10.06 -3.23
N SER A 139 -18.60 -11.26 -3.59
CA SER A 139 -18.46 -11.81 -4.94
C SER A 139 -19.04 -10.92 -6.03
N ARG A 140 -20.20 -10.31 -5.79
CA ARG A 140 -20.82 -9.38 -6.74
C ARG A 140 -19.97 -8.13 -6.94
N TYR A 141 -19.46 -7.53 -5.87
CA TYR A 141 -18.53 -6.40 -5.97
C TYR A 141 -17.30 -6.75 -6.80
N ARG A 142 -16.69 -7.93 -6.58
CA ARG A 142 -15.52 -8.36 -7.37
C ARG A 142 -15.83 -8.56 -8.86
N GLN A 143 -17.06 -8.89 -9.21
CA GLN A 143 -17.48 -9.03 -10.60
C GLN A 143 -17.77 -7.69 -11.28
N THR A 144 -18.31 -6.72 -10.54
CA THR A 144 -18.82 -5.47 -11.12
C THR A 144 -17.91 -4.26 -10.88
N GLY A 145 -17.07 -4.30 -9.85
CA GLY A 145 -16.30 -3.16 -9.36
C GLY A 145 -17.15 -2.05 -8.72
N ARG A 146 -18.46 -2.23 -8.59
CA ARG A 146 -19.40 -1.18 -8.18
C ARG A 146 -19.47 -1.02 -6.66
N ILE A 147 -19.30 0.20 -6.16
CA ILE A 147 -19.37 0.49 -4.72
C ILE A 147 -20.74 0.17 -4.12
N GLU A 148 -21.82 0.23 -4.90
CA GLU A 148 -23.15 -0.18 -4.45
C GLU A 148 -23.22 -1.68 -4.14
N ASP A 149 -22.55 -2.52 -4.94
CA ASP A 149 -22.51 -3.96 -4.71
C ASP A 149 -21.67 -4.30 -3.47
N LEU A 150 -20.63 -3.51 -3.17
CA LEU A 150 -19.89 -3.61 -1.92
C LEU A 150 -20.77 -3.20 -0.73
N ALA A 151 -21.45 -2.06 -0.83
CA ALA A 151 -22.29 -1.50 0.22
C ALA A 151 -23.47 -2.42 0.58
N ASN A 152 -24.03 -3.13 -0.40
CA ASN A 152 -25.09 -4.13 -0.17
C ASN A 152 -24.67 -5.28 0.76
N SER A 153 -23.37 -5.52 0.91
CA SER A 153 -22.82 -6.53 1.83
C SER A 153 -22.21 -5.91 3.09
N TYR A 154 -21.53 -4.76 2.95
CA TYR A 154 -20.80 -4.10 4.04
C TYR A 154 -21.72 -3.29 4.97
N CYS A 155 -22.67 -2.56 4.39
CA CYS A 155 -23.59 -1.63 5.05
C CYS A 155 -25.01 -1.84 4.48
N PRO A 156 -25.64 -3.02 4.67
CA PRO A 156 -26.94 -3.32 4.06
C PRO A 156 -28.06 -2.52 4.73
N SER A 157 -29.04 -2.03 3.95
CA SER A 157 -30.14 -1.20 4.47
C SER A 157 -30.95 -1.84 5.60
N ASN A 158 -31.02 -3.18 5.64
CA ASN A 158 -31.75 -3.93 6.67
C ASN A 158 -31.03 -3.99 8.03
N SER A 159 -29.79 -3.48 8.13
CA SER A 159 -29.02 -3.40 9.38
C SER A 159 -29.18 -2.05 10.11
N GLY A 160 -29.98 -1.13 9.56
CA GLY A 160 -30.07 0.26 10.04
C GLY A 160 -28.99 1.17 9.45
N CYS A 161 -28.13 0.65 8.57
CA CYS A 161 -27.12 1.43 7.87
C CYS A 161 -27.73 2.31 6.76
N GLN A 162 -27.21 3.52 6.58
CA GLN A 162 -27.62 4.41 5.49
C GLN A 162 -26.82 4.11 4.21
N THR A 163 -27.16 3.02 3.51
CA THR A 163 -26.38 2.48 2.38
C THR A 163 -26.04 3.52 1.31
N GLN A 164 -26.99 4.37 0.90
CA GLN A 164 -26.73 5.39 -0.11
C GLN A 164 -25.75 6.47 0.35
N LYS A 165 -25.83 6.86 1.63
CA LYS A 165 -24.85 7.78 2.23
C LYS A 165 -23.46 7.14 2.30
N TRP A 166 -23.40 5.86 2.65
CA TRP A 166 -22.14 5.10 2.68
C TRP A 166 -21.50 5.06 1.30
N VAL A 167 -22.26 4.69 0.26
CA VAL A 167 -21.80 4.69 -1.14
C VAL A 167 -21.27 6.06 -1.53
N ALA A 168 -22.03 7.13 -1.28
CA ALA A 168 -21.65 8.48 -1.66
C ALA A 168 -20.32 8.92 -1.01
N VAL A 169 -20.11 8.62 0.28
CA VAL A 169 -18.88 8.98 0.98
C VAL A 169 -17.69 8.16 0.47
N VAL A 170 -17.85 6.84 0.36
CA VAL A 170 -16.75 5.96 -0.10
C VAL A 170 -16.34 6.31 -1.53
N GLN A 171 -17.31 6.43 -2.44
CA GLN A 171 -17.05 6.81 -3.83
C GLN A 171 -16.42 8.20 -3.94
N GLY A 172 -16.91 9.18 -3.16
CA GLY A 172 -16.36 10.54 -3.16
C GLY A 172 -14.89 10.59 -2.74
N VAL A 173 -14.50 9.81 -1.73
CA VAL A 173 -13.10 9.72 -1.29
C VAL A 173 -12.24 9.02 -2.34
N ILE A 174 -12.73 7.92 -2.94
CA ILE A 174 -11.99 7.23 -4.02
C ILE A 174 -11.73 8.19 -5.18
N THR A 175 -12.77 8.90 -5.65
CA THR A 175 -12.64 9.85 -6.75
C THR A 175 -11.68 10.99 -6.43
N ASP A 176 -11.75 11.60 -5.24
CA ASP A 176 -10.80 12.65 -4.83
C ASP A 176 -9.34 12.17 -4.85
N LEU A 177 -9.08 10.96 -4.36
CA LEU A 177 -7.72 10.40 -4.33
C LEU A 177 -7.22 10.03 -5.73
N GLN A 178 -8.09 9.49 -6.58
CA GLN A 178 -7.77 9.21 -7.99
C GLN A 178 -7.50 10.49 -8.78
N ASP A 179 -8.27 11.55 -8.55
CA ASP A 179 -8.06 12.86 -9.18
C ASP A 179 -6.71 13.46 -8.76
N ARG A 180 -6.34 13.36 -7.48
CA ARG A 180 -5.02 13.79 -6.98
C ARG A 180 -3.87 12.98 -7.58
N GLU A 181 -4.06 11.67 -7.74
CA GLU A 181 -3.08 10.81 -8.41
C GLU A 181 -2.91 11.20 -9.87
N PHE A 182 -4.01 11.48 -10.57
CA PHE A 182 -3.98 11.94 -11.93
C PHE A 182 -3.25 13.29 -12.06
N ILE A 183 -3.59 14.28 -11.23
CA ILE A 183 -2.93 15.59 -11.23
C ILE A 183 -1.43 15.44 -11.00
N ARG A 184 -1.03 14.64 -10.01
CA ARG A 184 0.39 14.39 -9.71
C ARG A 184 1.10 13.70 -10.87
N ALA A 185 0.47 12.71 -11.50
CA ALA A 185 1.01 12.08 -12.69
C ALA A 185 1.21 13.09 -13.82
N MET A 186 0.25 14.00 -14.02
CA MET A 186 0.36 15.07 -15.01
C MET A 186 1.51 16.04 -14.69
N GLU A 187 1.66 16.45 -13.44
CA GLU A 187 2.78 17.28 -12.98
C GLU A 187 4.13 16.59 -13.22
N ASP A 188 4.26 15.30 -12.88
CA ASP A 188 5.47 14.52 -13.15
C ASP A 188 5.76 14.44 -14.65
N LEU A 189 4.73 14.35 -15.49
CA LEU A 189 4.88 14.28 -16.93
C LEU A 189 5.29 15.61 -17.56
N THR A 190 4.99 16.75 -16.94
CA THR A 190 5.42 18.07 -17.46
C THR A 190 6.93 18.22 -17.58
N LYS A 191 7.71 17.49 -16.77
CA LYS A 191 9.17 17.51 -16.84
C LYS A 191 9.72 16.96 -18.15
N TYR A 192 8.92 16.22 -18.92
CA TYR A 192 9.31 15.69 -20.23
C TYR A 192 8.88 16.58 -21.40
N LEU A 193 8.31 17.76 -21.14
CA LEU A 193 8.06 18.73 -22.22
C LEU A 193 9.40 19.14 -22.85
N PRO A 194 9.50 19.19 -24.19
CA PRO A 194 10.76 19.49 -24.85
C PRO A 194 11.26 20.92 -24.58
N GLY A 195 10.36 21.90 -24.38
CA GLY A 195 10.71 23.27 -23.96
C GLY A 195 11.95 23.85 -24.65
N ASP A 196 12.85 24.41 -23.83
CA ASP A 196 14.17 24.92 -24.25
C ASP A 196 15.30 23.87 -24.06
N LYS A 197 14.95 22.59 -23.92
CA LYS A 197 15.90 21.52 -23.61
C LYS A 197 16.83 21.24 -24.77
N GLY A 198 18.06 20.82 -24.45
CA GLY A 198 19.05 20.39 -25.43
C GLY A 198 18.68 19.06 -26.09
N LYS A 199 19.30 18.77 -27.24
CA LYS A 199 19.05 17.54 -28.03
C LYS A 199 19.21 16.26 -27.23
N GLU A 200 20.27 16.17 -26.42
CA GLU A 200 20.54 15.00 -25.57
C GLU A 200 19.46 14.79 -24.50
N GLU A 201 19.02 15.87 -23.85
CA GLU A 201 17.97 15.80 -22.85
C GLU A 201 16.62 15.38 -23.46
N ILE A 202 16.30 15.86 -24.67
CA ILE A 202 15.11 15.43 -25.41
C ILE A 202 15.18 13.95 -25.79
N GLN A 203 16.37 13.43 -26.16
CA GLN A 203 16.57 12.00 -26.40
C GLN A 203 16.36 11.18 -25.13
N ASN A 204 16.91 11.63 -24.00
CA ASN A 204 16.71 10.98 -22.70
C ASN A 204 15.22 10.98 -22.29
N ASN A 205 14.50 12.08 -22.53
CA ASN A 205 13.04 12.14 -22.32
C ASN A 205 12.32 11.07 -23.14
N LEU A 206 12.67 10.88 -24.42
CA LEU A 206 12.02 9.89 -25.28
C LEU A 206 12.20 8.47 -24.77
N GLU A 207 13.39 8.11 -24.35
CA GLU A 207 13.66 6.76 -23.84
C GLU A 207 12.86 6.49 -22.55
N GLU A 208 12.82 7.45 -21.63
CA GLU A 208 12.04 7.32 -20.39
C GLU A 208 10.52 7.31 -20.66
N LEU A 209 10.03 8.14 -21.59
CA LEU A 209 8.61 8.14 -21.98
C LEU A 209 8.19 6.82 -22.64
N LYS A 210 9.01 6.26 -23.52
CA LYS A 210 8.74 4.95 -24.15
C LYS A 210 8.69 3.85 -23.11
N LYS A 211 9.63 3.83 -22.16
CA LYS A 211 9.62 2.88 -21.05
C LYS A 211 8.33 3.00 -20.22
N ARG A 212 7.90 4.22 -19.90
CA ARG A 212 6.65 4.46 -19.17
C ARG A 212 5.41 4.04 -19.96
N LEU A 213 5.45 4.17 -21.29
CA LEU A 213 4.34 3.78 -22.16
C LEU A 213 4.01 2.28 -22.06
N GLU A 214 5.01 1.43 -21.79
CA GLU A 214 4.82 -0.03 -21.68
C GLU A 214 3.86 -0.44 -20.56
N THR A 215 3.80 0.35 -19.49
CA THR A 215 2.95 0.08 -18.31
C THR A 215 1.79 1.05 -18.18
N ALA A 216 1.68 2.05 -19.06
CA ALA A 216 0.65 3.07 -18.99
C ALA A 216 -0.70 2.59 -19.54
N SER A 217 -1.78 3.08 -18.94
CA SER A 217 -3.15 2.81 -19.37
C SER A 217 -4.00 4.08 -19.30
N GLY A 218 -5.18 4.05 -19.95
CA GLY A 218 -6.14 5.16 -19.94
C GLY A 218 -5.55 6.50 -20.38
N THR A 219 -5.95 7.58 -19.72
CA THR A 219 -5.52 8.96 -20.03
C THR A 219 -4.01 9.15 -19.87
N ASN A 220 -3.35 8.48 -18.91
CA ASN A 220 -1.90 8.57 -18.74
C ASN A 220 -1.16 8.08 -19.98
N LYS A 221 -1.65 7.00 -20.61
CA LYS A 221 -1.10 6.48 -21.86
C LYS A 221 -1.20 7.52 -22.99
N GLU A 222 -2.38 8.12 -23.16
CA GLU A 222 -2.61 9.13 -24.20
C GLU A 222 -1.69 10.34 -24.03
N VAL A 223 -1.49 10.80 -22.79
CA VAL A 223 -0.59 11.92 -22.48
C VAL A 223 0.86 11.56 -22.78
N ILE A 224 1.32 10.37 -22.40
CA ILE A 224 2.68 9.90 -22.71
C ILE A 224 2.91 9.85 -24.22
N GLU A 225 1.94 9.35 -25.00
CA GLU A 225 2.03 9.35 -26.47
C GLU A 225 2.11 10.76 -27.07
N ILE A 226 1.37 11.72 -26.51
CA ILE A 226 1.45 13.13 -26.92
C ILE A 226 2.86 13.68 -26.64
N LEU A 227 3.43 13.40 -25.46
CA LEU A 227 4.75 13.86 -25.08
C LEU A 227 5.85 13.24 -25.95
N ILE A 228 5.73 11.96 -26.32
CA ILE A 228 6.65 11.31 -27.27
C ILE A 228 6.64 12.08 -28.59
N ARG A 229 5.46 12.29 -29.19
CA ARG A 229 5.32 13.04 -30.44
C ARG A 229 5.87 14.46 -30.35
N ALA A 230 5.71 15.12 -29.21
CA ALA A 230 6.25 16.46 -28.99
C ALA A 230 7.78 16.48 -28.97
N ASN A 231 8.41 15.53 -28.28
CA ASN A 231 9.87 15.40 -28.21
C ASN A 231 10.47 15.00 -29.58
N GLU A 232 9.84 14.09 -30.33
CA GLU A 232 10.27 13.73 -31.69
C GLU A 232 10.31 14.95 -32.62
N ARG A 233 9.24 15.75 -32.63
CA ARG A 233 9.17 16.99 -33.42
C ARG A 233 10.22 18.02 -33.02
N ALA A 234 10.58 18.08 -31.73
CA ALA A 234 11.61 19.00 -31.25
C ALA A 234 13.00 18.59 -31.76
N LEU A 235 13.32 17.29 -31.79
CA LEU A 235 14.57 16.77 -32.38
C LEU A 235 14.68 17.06 -33.88
N GLU A 236 13.59 16.90 -34.62
CA GLU A 236 13.54 17.20 -36.07
C GLU A 236 13.83 18.67 -36.38
N LYS A 237 13.31 19.59 -35.55
CA LYS A 237 13.53 21.03 -35.71
C LYS A 237 14.96 21.44 -35.36
N GLY A 238 15.54 20.86 -34.31
CA GLY A 238 16.92 21.14 -33.89
C GLY A 238 17.99 20.65 -34.88
N GLY A 239 17.65 19.74 -35.79
CA GLY A 239 18.55 19.24 -36.83
C GLY A 239 18.64 20.09 -38.11
N ARG A 240 17.95 21.23 -38.19
CA ARG A 240 17.93 22.13 -39.37
C ARG A 240 18.76 23.41 -39.23
N GLN A 241 19.61 23.50 -38.21
CA GLN A 241 20.53 24.62 -38.01
C GLN A 241 21.92 24.34 -38.59
#